data_AF-A0AAW9EUW1-F1
#
_entry.id   AF-A0AAW9EUW1-F1
#
_cell.length_a   1.000
_cell.length_b   1.000
_cell.length_c   1.000
_cell.angle_alpha   90.00
_cell.angle_beta   90.00
_cell.angle_gamma   90.00
#
_symmetry.space_group_name_H-M   'P 1'
#
loop_
_entity.id
_entity.type
_entity.pdbx_description
1 polymer ?
#
loop_
_entity_poly.entity_id
_entity_poly.type
_entity_poly.pdbx_seq_one_letter_code
_entity_poly.pdbx_strand_id
1 'polypeptide(L)'
;MTKRYFAYDPDGGLETFATEQEAIAFANKVIDDYRDAADDGWDDLVEQVCWGEIKQKAVMDNQKPWPGTAFCYACDYGLADLPAMAE
;
A
#
# COMPACT_ATOMS: atom_id res chain seq x y z
N MET A 1 2.92 0.86 -15.06
CA MET A 1 3.93 0.13 -14.25
C MET A 1 3.22 -0.49 -13.06
N THR A 2 3.50 -1.75 -12.75
CA THR A 2 2.90 -2.45 -11.59
C THR A 2 3.45 -1.84 -10.30
N LYS A 3 2.56 -1.40 -9.40
CA LYS A 3 2.96 -0.85 -8.10
C LYS A 3 3.35 -1.98 -7.15
N ARG A 4 4.67 -2.21 -7.00
CA ARG A 4 5.27 -3.31 -6.23
C ARG A 4 5.79 -2.89 -4.87
N TYR A 5 5.93 -1.61 -4.61
CA TYR A 5 6.44 -1.10 -3.34
C TYR A 5 5.33 -0.40 -2.60
N PHE A 6 5.45 -0.35 -1.28
CA PHE A 6 4.57 0.43 -0.41
C PHE A 6 5.39 1.27 0.56
N ALA A 7 4.80 2.35 1.01
CA ALA A 7 5.16 3.00 2.25
C ALA A 7 3.91 3.11 3.13
N TYR A 8 4.10 3.03 4.44
CA TYR A 8 3.06 3.19 5.43
C TYR A 8 3.47 4.25 6.42
N ASP A 9 2.53 5.13 6.75
CA ASP A 9 2.60 6.02 7.89
C ASP A 9 1.23 6.08 8.61
N PRO A 10 1.18 6.44 9.91
CA PRO A 10 -0.07 6.45 10.66
C PRO A 10 -1.12 7.47 10.18
N ASP A 11 -0.69 8.57 9.55
CA ASP A 11 -1.58 9.68 9.16
C ASP A 11 -2.14 9.49 7.74
N GLY A 12 -1.32 9.01 6.81
CA GLY A 12 -1.64 8.75 5.40
C GLY A 12 -2.05 7.31 5.10
N GLY A 13 -1.75 6.36 5.99
CA GLY A 13 -2.01 4.94 5.78
C GLY A 13 -1.06 4.31 4.75
N LEU A 14 -1.55 3.33 4.00
CA LEU A 14 -0.74 2.60 3.02
C LEU A 14 -0.80 3.27 1.64
N GLU A 15 0.36 3.73 1.15
CA GLU A 15 0.53 4.21 -0.22
C GLU A 15 1.40 3.23 -1.04
N THR A 16 1.18 3.18 -2.36
CA THR A 16 1.87 2.23 -3.25
C THR A 16 2.57 2.90 -4.42
N PHE A 17 3.76 2.38 -4.76
CA PHE A 17 4.71 2.97 -5.69
C PHE A 17 5.21 1.95 -6.72
N ALA A 18 5.65 2.46 -7.87
CA ALA A 18 6.18 1.63 -8.95
C ALA A 18 7.64 1.22 -8.69
N THR A 19 8.41 2.09 -8.04
CA THR A 19 9.83 1.89 -7.75
C THR A 19 10.13 1.91 -6.25
N GLU A 20 11.24 1.28 -5.87
CA GLU A 20 11.75 1.29 -4.51
C GLU A 20 12.09 2.71 -4.06
N GLN A 21 12.72 3.47 -4.95
CA GLN A 21 13.19 4.83 -4.70
C GLN A 21 12.03 5.76 -4.38
N GLU A 22 10.88 5.62 -5.05
CA GLU A 22 9.68 6.39 -4.74
C GLU A 22 9.15 6.08 -3.34
N ALA A 23 9.10 4.80 -2.95
CA ALA A 23 8.63 4.41 -1.61
C ALA A 23 9.58 4.89 -0.50
N ILE A 24 10.89 4.76 -0.71
CA ILE A 24 11.92 5.27 0.20
C ILE A 24 11.83 6.80 0.30
N ALA A 25 11.68 7.51 -0.83
CA ALA A 25 11.59 8.95 -0.84
C ALA A 25 10.35 9.44 -0.09
N PHE A 26 9.21 8.77 -0.27
CA PHE A 26 7.99 9.06 0.48
C PHE A 26 8.20 8.85 1.99
N ALA A 27 8.72 7.69 2.40
CA ALA A 27 8.94 7.40 3.82
C ALA A 27 9.91 8.40 4.48
N ASN A 28 11.00 8.77 3.80
CA ASN A 28 11.92 9.80 4.31
C ASN A 28 11.24 11.17 4.38
N LYS A 29 10.42 11.53 3.39
CA LYS A 29 9.66 12.78 3.45
C LYS A 29 8.75 12.82 4.67
N VAL A 30 8.03 11.74 4.97
CA VAL A 30 7.17 11.68 6.17
C VAL A 30 8.00 11.80 7.44
N ILE A 31 9.14 11.12 7.53
CA ILE A 31 10.06 11.25 8.67
C ILE A 31 10.60 12.69 8.80
N ASP A 32 10.88 13.36 7.69
CA ASP A 32 11.29 14.77 7.69
C ASP A 32 10.17 15.67 8.21
N ASP A 33 8.93 15.42 7.80
CA ASP A 33 7.75 16.15 8.30
C ASP A 33 7.56 15.93 9.82
N TYR A 34 7.78 14.72 10.35
CA TYR A 34 7.83 14.46 11.81
C TYR A 34 8.99 15.21 12.48
N ARG A 35 10.17 15.26 11.84
CA ARG A 35 11.34 15.96 12.38
C ARG A 35 11.09 17.46 12.52
N ASP A 36 10.42 18.06 11.55
CA ASP A 36 10.07 19.48 11.55
C ASP A 36 9.06 19.85 12.65
N ALA A 37 8.31 18.86 13.15
CA ALA A 37 7.35 19.02 14.26
C ALA A 37 7.90 18.58 15.63
N ALA A 38 9.14 18.09 15.71
CA ALA A 38 9.71 17.45 16.89
C ALA A 38 10.30 18.43 17.93
N ASP A 39 9.71 19.61 18.11
CA ASP A 39 10.23 20.70 18.96
C ASP A 39 10.65 20.24 20.37
N ASP A 40 9.78 19.50 21.06
CA ASP A 40 10.01 18.95 22.41
C ASP A 40 10.35 17.44 22.42
N GLY A 41 10.58 16.85 21.25
CA GLY A 41 10.81 15.42 21.08
C GLY A 41 10.08 14.83 19.87
N TRP A 42 10.44 13.60 19.52
CA TRP A 42 9.81 12.88 18.42
C TRP A 42 8.45 12.33 18.84
N ASP A 43 7.48 12.40 17.94
CA ASP A 43 6.24 11.63 18.10
C ASP A 43 6.55 10.13 17.97
N ASP A 44 6.12 9.32 18.92
CA ASP A 44 6.29 7.86 18.91
C ASP A 44 5.68 7.20 17.66
N LEU A 45 4.74 7.89 16.97
CA LEU A 45 4.18 7.45 15.70
C LEU A 45 5.22 7.34 14.57
N VAL A 46 6.33 8.08 14.64
CA VAL A 46 7.40 8.03 13.63
C VAL A 46 8.01 6.62 13.50
N GLU A 47 8.01 5.83 14.57
CA GLU A 47 8.55 4.45 14.58
C GLU A 47 7.73 3.48 13.70
N GLN A 48 6.50 3.84 13.37
CA GLN A 48 5.63 3.04 12.52
C GLN A 48 5.85 3.33 11.03
N VAL A 49 6.55 4.42 10.69
CA VAL A 49 6.84 4.76 9.30
C VAL A 49 7.74 3.70 8.70
N CYS A 50 7.26 3.01 7.67
CA CYS A 50 8.01 1.94 7.02
C CYS A 50 7.75 1.92 5.52
N TRP A 51 8.63 1.26 4.80
CA TRP A 51 8.43 0.95 3.39
C TRP A 51 8.82 -0.51 3.13
N GLY A 52 8.31 -1.08 2.05
CA GLY A 52 8.66 -2.44 1.68
C GLY A 52 8.15 -2.85 0.31
N GLU A 53 8.43 -4.11 -0.04
CA GLU A 53 7.96 -4.73 -1.27
C GLU A 53 6.69 -5.55 -1.00
N ILE A 54 5.69 -5.35 -1.84
CA ILE A 54 4.45 -6.09 -1.85
C ILE A 54 4.70 -7.43 -2.55
N LYS A 55 4.53 -8.53 -1.84
CA LYS A 55 4.72 -9.88 -2.40
C LYS A 55 3.49 -10.37 -3.16
N GLN A 56 2.30 -10.09 -2.63
CA GLN A 56 1.02 -10.50 -3.22
C GLN A 56 -0.04 -9.42 -2.97
N LYS A 57 -1.07 -9.38 -3.82
CA LYS A 57 -2.26 -8.54 -3.61
C LYS A 57 -3.53 -9.37 -3.69
N ALA A 58 -4.55 -8.91 -2.96
CA ALA A 58 -5.88 -9.45 -3.11
C ALA A 58 -6.38 -9.19 -4.54
N VAL A 59 -6.79 -10.25 -5.23
CA VAL A 59 -7.45 -10.19 -6.53
C VAL A 59 -8.80 -10.89 -6.41
N MET A 60 -9.75 -10.41 -7.20
CA MET A 60 -11.08 -10.99 -7.27
C MET A 60 -11.00 -12.37 -7.92
N ASP A 61 -11.60 -13.37 -7.30
CA ASP A 61 -11.72 -14.72 -7.83
C ASP A 61 -13.17 -15.24 -7.71
N ASN A 62 -13.41 -16.44 -8.26
CA ASN A 62 -14.68 -17.15 -8.18
C ASN A 62 -15.95 -16.32 -8.55
N GLN A 63 -15.85 -15.51 -9.61
CA GLN A 63 -16.99 -14.72 -10.06
C GLN A 63 -18.16 -15.62 -10.50
N LYS A 64 -19.33 -15.43 -9.88
CA LYS A 64 -20.57 -16.14 -10.20
C LYS A 64 -21.75 -15.16 -10.28
N PRO A 65 -22.70 -15.36 -11.20
CA PRO A 65 -23.90 -14.53 -11.26
C PRO A 65 -24.65 -14.53 -9.92
N TRP A 66 -25.09 -13.36 -9.46
CA TRP A 66 -25.92 -13.24 -8.26
C TRP A 66 -27.27 -12.59 -8.61
N PRO A 67 -28.24 -13.35 -9.15
CA PRO A 67 -29.55 -12.81 -9.48
C PRO A 67 -30.32 -12.39 -8.23
N GLY A 68 -31.05 -11.28 -8.31
CA GLY A 68 -31.95 -10.81 -7.24
C GLY A 68 -31.33 -9.82 -6.24
N THR A 69 -30.13 -9.29 -6.51
CA THR A 69 -29.53 -8.21 -5.72
C THR A 69 -29.17 -7.01 -6.61
N ALA A 70 -28.79 -5.89 -5.99
CA ALA A 70 -28.28 -4.73 -6.72
C ALA A 70 -26.89 -4.97 -7.37
N PHE A 71 -26.25 -6.10 -7.08
CA PHE A 71 -24.93 -6.45 -7.62
C PHE A 71 -25.06 -7.49 -8.74
N CYS A 72 -24.23 -7.35 -9.77
CA CYS A 72 -24.28 -8.21 -10.96
C CYS A 72 -23.66 -9.61 -10.75
N TYR A 73 -22.81 -9.78 -9.73
CA TYR A 73 -22.12 -11.03 -9.43
C TYR A 73 -21.68 -11.11 -7.96
N ALA A 74 -21.57 -12.34 -7.45
CA ALA A 74 -20.77 -12.66 -6.28
C ALA A 74 -19.32 -12.88 -6.71
N CYS A 75 -18.37 -12.58 -5.85
CA CYS A 75 -16.98 -12.97 -6.01
C CYS A 75 -16.36 -13.24 -4.65
N ASP A 76 -15.32 -14.06 -4.64
CA ASP A 76 -14.40 -14.19 -3.52
C ASP A 76 -13.16 -13.33 -3.81
N TYR A 77 -12.22 -13.29 -2.86
CA TYR A 77 -10.91 -12.66 -3.03
C TYR A 77 -9.82 -13.58 -2.49
N GLY A 78 -8.74 -13.70 -3.24
CA GLY A 78 -7.55 -14.46 -2.86
C GLY A 78 -6.27 -13.65 -3.06
N LEU A 79 -5.19 -14.03 -2.37
CA LEU A 79 -3.87 -13.46 -2.64
C LEU A 79 -3.32 -14.04 -3.94
N ALA A 80 -2.88 -13.16 -4.84
CA ALA A 80 -2.16 -13.53 -6.05
C ALA A 80 -0.86 -12.75 -6.17
N ASP A 81 0.10 -13.37 -6.86
CA ASP A 81 1.38 -12.75 -7.18
C ASP A 81 1.18 -11.53 -8.08
N LEU A 82 2.07 -10.56 -7.93
CA LEU A 82 2.06 -9.39 -8.79
C LEU A 82 2.53 -9.78 -10.20
N PRO A 83 1.90 -9.25 -11.27
CA PRO A 83 2.33 -9.53 -12.63
C PRO A 83 3.79 -9.12 -12.82
N ALA A 84 4.54 -9.91 -13.61
CA ALA A 84 5.91 -9.62 -14.01
C ALA A 84 6.01 -8.19 -14.58
N MET A 85 7.11 -7.48 -14.30
CA MET A 85 7.39 -6.22 -14.97
C MET A 85 7.54 -6.55 -16.45
N ALA A 86 6.74 -5.94 -17.32
CA ALA A 86 6.98 -6.02 -18.75
C ALA A 86 8.38 -5.45 -19.00
N GLU A 87 9.23 -6.23 -19.68
CA GLU A 87 10.60 -5.85 -20.10
C GLU A 87 10.61 -4.59 -20.97
#